data_AF-A0A1M3H2N0-F1
#
_entry.id   AF-A0A1M3H2N0-F1
#
_cell.length_a   1.000
_cell.length_b   1.000
_cell.length_c   1.000
_cell.angle_alpha   90.00
_cell.angle_beta   90.00
_cell.angle_gamma   90.00
#
_symmetry.space_group_name_H-M   'P 1'
#
loop_
_entity.id
_entity.type
_entity.pdbx_description
1 polymer ?
#
loop_
_entity_poly.entity_id
_entity_poly.type
_entity_poly.pdbx_seq_one_letter_code
_entity_poly.pdbx_strand_id
1 'polypeptide(L)'
;MIPKQYIEHWKNTKAPWQTDSQVEQDLILSRTLVDIFSSSLLRESLAFKGGTALQKLFVDEPSRYSEDIDLVQTQPGPIGEIMAELRQTLNSWLGKPKYLQNEYGMKFFYRYEAEDGVFMRIKIEINTREHFTVLGLQEMDYRVSSPWFEGSAPITTFFLEELIGTKLKALYQRKKGRDLFDVDYFLKSHPKLDLKQVINCFSAYAEHQGIMFSRAELEKNLIMKSLDPSYYNDIKPLLASEASKNYNASKAFDHILEKICPLFSGDPWNHNLGPDCPLTHFIETFKQFNTVSSLSKSREPLAQKLKELSAAIIQSDILINKAKELNLDKKVKSFASTSTQSGI
;
A
#
# COMPACT_ATOMS: atom_id res chain seq x y z
N MET A 1 -27.71 -6.05 2.53
CA MET A 1 -28.13 -5.76 1.13
C MET A 1 -28.22 -7.03 0.29
N ILE A 2 -27.25 -7.94 0.43
CA ILE A 2 -27.18 -9.22 -0.28
C ILE A 2 -27.59 -10.35 0.68
N PRO A 3 -28.53 -11.25 0.31
CA PRO A 3 -28.89 -12.39 1.15
C PRO A 3 -27.66 -13.23 1.56
N LYS A 4 -27.64 -13.66 2.83
CA LYS A 4 -26.52 -14.43 3.43
C LYS A 4 -25.96 -15.56 2.56
N GLN A 5 -26.84 -16.37 1.94
CA GLN A 5 -26.43 -17.50 1.10
C GLN A 5 -25.54 -17.10 -0.10
N TYR A 6 -25.73 -15.89 -0.65
CA TYR A 6 -24.93 -15.40 -1.76
C TYR A 6 -23.59 -14.81 -1.28
N ILE A 7 -23.56 -14.26 -0.07
CA ILE A 7 -22.33 -13.83 0.59
C ILE A 7 -21.46 -15.06 0.88
N GLU A 8 -22.02 -16.12 1.44
CA GLU A 8 -21.31 -17.38 1.69
C GLU A 8 -20.75 -17.99 0.40
N HIS A 9 -21.52 -17.96 -0.69
CA HIS A 9 -21.03 -18.38 -2.01
C HIS A 9 -19.82 -17.57 -2.45
N TRP A 10 -19.88 -16.24 -2.36
CA TRP A 10 -18.78 -15.35 -2.76
C TRP A 10 -17.53 -15.55 -1.89
N LYS A 11 -17.72 -15.74 -0.57
CA LYS A 11 -16.65 -16.02 0.38
C LYS A 11 -15.85 -17.26 0.00
N ASN A 12 -16.56 -18.31 -0.37
CA ASN A 12 -15.96 -19.62 -0.65
C ASN A 12 -15.33 -19.73 -2.05
N THR A 13 -15.69 -18.83 -2.98
CA THR A 13 -15.28 -18.94 -4.38
C THR A 13 -14.33 -17.83 -4.82
N LYS A 14 -14.37 -16.65 -4.19
CA LYS A 14 -13.69 -15.46 -4.70
C LYS A 14 -13.09 -14.54 -3.65
N ALA A 15 -13.70 -14.37 -2.48
CA ALA A 15 -13.31 -13.31 -1.55
C ALA A 15 -13.39 -13.78 -0.08
N PRO A 16 -12.40 -14.58 0.41
CA PRO A 16 -12.42 -15.16 1.75
C PRO A 16 -12.02 -14.14 2.84
N TRP A 17 -12.75 -13.03 2.93
CA TRP A 17 -12.49 -11.95 3.88
C TRP A 17 -12.94 -12.30 5.30
N GLN A 18 -12.40 -11.56 6.28
CA GLN A 18 -12.52 -11.90 7.70
C GLN A 18 -13.96 -11.77 8.21
N THR A 19 -14.70 -10.75 7.75
CA THR A 19 -16.09 -10.51 8.14
C THR A 19 -17.02 -10.66 6.95
N ASP A 20 -18.26 -11.08 7.18
CA ASP A 20 -19.26 -11.23 6.13
C ASP A 20 -19.62 -9.87 5.49
N SER A 21 -19.61 -8.77 6.27
CA SER A 21 -19.70 -7.40 5.76
C SER A 21 -18.59 -7.03 4.77
N GLN A 22 -17.35 -7.50 4.96
CA GLN A 22 -16.26 -7.30 3.98
C GLN A 22 -16.50 -8.11 2.71
N VAL A 23 -16.98 -9.34 2.83
CA VAL A 23 -17.34 -10.20 1.69
C VAL A 23 -18.47 -9.57 0.88
N GLU A 24 -19.51 -9.09 1.55
CA GLU A 24 -20.62 -8.38 0.91
C GLU A 24 -20.14 -7.11 0.21
N GLN A 25 -19.33 -6.28 0.88
CA GLN A 25 -18.77 -5.08 0.29
C GLN A 25 -17.93 -5.39 -0.96
N ASP A 26 -17.13 -6.44 -0.92
CA ASP A 26 -16.33 -6.88 -2.05
C ASP A 26 -17.17 -7.31 -3.27
N LEU A 27 -18.28 -8.02 -3.05
CA LEU A 27 -19.21 -8.40 -4.11
C LEU A 27 -19.91 -7.16 -4.70
N ILE A 28 -20.32 -6.23 -3.85
CA ILE A 28 -20.90 -4.94 -4.28
C ILE A 28 -19.88 -4.13 -5.10
N LEU A 29 -18.62 -4.05 -4.68
CA LEU A 29 -17.55 -3.38 -5.43
C LEU A 29 -17.35 -4.04 -6.80
N SER A 30 -17.35 -5.37 -6.84
CA SER A 30 -17.18 -6.15 -8.07
C SER A 30 -18.30 -5.87 -9.08
N ARG A 31 -19.57 -5.86 -8.63
CA ARG A 31 -20.70 -5.43 -9.48
C ARG A 31 -20.58 -3.97 -9.89
N THR A 32 -20.23 -3.08 -8.97
CA THR A 32 -20.08 -1.64 -9.25
C THR A 32 -19.08 -1.39 -10.38
N LEU A 33 -17.95 -2.12 -10.39
CA LEU A 33 -16.97 -2.03 -11.47
C LEU A 33 -17.56 -2.47 -12.82
N VAL A 34 -18.27 -3.62 -12.85
CA VAL A 34 -18.92 -4.07 -14.09
C VAL A 34 -19.94 -3.04 -14.58
N ASP A 35 -20.80 -2.52 -13.70
CA ASP A 35 -21.82 -1.54 -14.07
C ASP A 35 -21.20 -0.23 -14.60
N ILE A 36 -20.15 0.29 -13.96
CA ILE A 36 -19.42 1.49 -14.42
C ILE A 36 -18.85 1.27 -15.81
N PHE A 37 -18.08 0.20 -16.00
CA PHE A 37 -17.35 -0.03 -17.25
C PHE A 37 -18.21 -0.66 -18.37
N SER A 38 -19.47 -1.00 -18.08
CA SER A 38 -20.47 -1.35 -19.10
C SER A 38 -21.08 -0.11 -19.77
N SER A 39 -21.02 1.07 -19.14
CA SER A 39 -21.41 2.33 -19.78
C SER A 39 -20.29 2.82 -20.71
N SER A 40 -20.59 2.99 -22.00
CA SER A 40 -19.61 3.47 -22.99
C SER A 40 -19.01 4.81 -22.58
N LEU A 41 -19.85 5.76 -22.11
CA LEU A 41 -19.41 7.08 -21.69
C LEU A 41 -18.43 7.00 -20.51
N LEU A 42 -18.76 6.21 -19.49
CA LEU A 42 -17.90 6.08 -18.31
C LEU A 42 -16.60 5.35 -18.66
N ARG A 43 -16.66 4.27 -19.44
CA ARG A 43 -15.47 3.52 -19.87
C ARG A 43 -14.50 4.38 -20.67
N GLU A 44 -15.01 5.18 -21.61
CA GLU A 44 -14.16 6.07 -22.43
C GLU A 44 -13.57 7.24 -21.62
N SER A 45 -14.26 7.65 -20.55
CA SER A 45 -13.91 8.83 -19.75
C SER A 45 -13.10 8.52 -18.49
N LEU A 46 -13.08 7.28 -18.01
CA LEU A 46 -12.53 6.91 -16.70
C LEU A 46 -11.55 5.75 -16.81
N ALA A 47 -10.45 5.84 -16.05
CA ALA A 47 -9.51 4.74 -15.84
C ALA A 47 -9.49 4.32 -14.37
N PHE A 48 -9.54 3.02 -14.12
CA PHE A 48 -9.46 2.43 -12.77
C PHE A 48 -8.01 2.34 -12.30
N LYS A 49 -7.76 2.73 -11.05
CA LYS A 49 -6.42 2.67 -10.44
C LYS A 49 -6.45 2.29 -8.95
N GLY A 50 -5.29 2.38 -8.32
CA GLY A 50 -5.15 2.28 -6.88
C GLY A 50 -5.10 0.85 -6.38
N GLY A 51 -5.35 0.68 -5.07
CA GLY A 51 -5.19 -0.60 -4.39
C GLY A 51 -6.21 -1.65 -4.83
N THR A 52 -7.42 -1.23 -5.18
CA THR A 52 -8.49 -2.15 -5.57
C THR A 52 -8.31 -2.61 -7.01
N ALA A 53 -7.80 -1.77 -7.92
CA ALA A 53 -7.42 -2.18 -9.28
C ALA A 53 -6.38 -3.30 -9.25
N LEU A 54 -5.34 -3.15 -8.42
CA LEU A 54 -4.33 -4.20 -8.22
C LEU A 54 -4.98 -5.52 -7.78
N GLN A 55 -5.82 -5.50 -6.74
CA GLN A 55 -6.43 -6.72 -6.20
C GLN A 55 -7.47 -7.36 -7.13
N LYS A 56 -8.16 -6.58 -7.97
CA LYS A 56 -9.24 -7.09 -8.83
C LYS A 56 -8.78 -7.50 -10.22
N LEU A 57 -7.70 -6.90 -10.75
CA LEU A 57 -7.27 -7.10 -12.13
C LEU A 57 -5.95 -7.86 -12.27
N PHE A 58 -5.08 -7.80 -11.26
CA PHE A 58 -3.71 -8.33 -11.35
C PHE A 58 -3.40 -9.40 -10.29
N VAL A 59 -4.43 -9.92 -9.64
CA VAL A 59 -4.30 -10.94 -8.59
C VAL A 59 -5.36 -11.99 -8.82
N ASP A 60 -4.92 -13.24 -9.03
CA ASP A 60 -5.83 -14.38 -9.18
C ASP A 60 -6.47 -14.76 -7.83
N GLU A 61 -5.64 -14.81 -6.78
CA GLU A 61 -6.04 -15.17 -5.42
C GLU A 61 -5.94 -13.96 -4.48
N PRO A 62 -7.06 -13.45 -3.94
CA PRO A 62 -7.08 -12.17 -3.23
C PRO A 62 -6.05 -12.12 -2.09
N SER A 63 -5.17 -11.11 -2.15
CA SER A 63 -4.04 -11.01 -1.22
C SER A 63 -4.36 -10.14 0.00
N ARG A 64 -5.13 -9.06 -0.21
CA ARG A 64 -5.66 -8.23 0.87
C ARG A 64 -6.97 -7.54 0.49
N TYR A 65 -7.75 -7.24 1.51
CA TYR A 65 -8.95 -6.45 1.44
C TYR A 65 -8.66 -5.01 0.95
N SER A 66 -9.53 -4.49 0.09
CA SER A 66 -9.48 -3.14 -0.47
C SER A 66 -10.90 -2.67 -0.78
N GLU A 67 -11.27 -1.49 -0.28
CA GLU A 67 -12.69 -1.07 -0.23
C GLU A 67 -13.05 0.15 -1.10
N ASP A 68 -12.06 0.87 -1.64
CA ASP A 68 -12.26 2.11 -2.39
C ASP A 68 -12.15 1.86 -3.90
N ILE A 69 -13.03 2.45 -4.71
CA ILE A 69 -12.87 2.53 -6.17
C ILE A 69 -12.22 3.87 -6.49
N ASP A 70 -10.94 3.85 -6.88
CA ASP A 70 -10.19 5.04 -7.30
C ASP A 70 -10.16 5.12 -8.83
N LEU A 71 -10.76 6.16 -9.40
CA LEU A 71 -10.84 6.44 -10.82
C LEU A 71 -10.09 7.72 -11.18
N VAL A 72 -9.68 7.84 -12.43
CA VAL A 72 -9.11 9.05 -13.03
C VAL A 72 -9.93 9.42 -14.24
N GLN A 73 -10.30 10.70 -14.36
CA GLN A 73 -10.83 11.24 -15.60
C GLN A 73 -9.70 11.28 -16.65
N THR A 74 -9.84 10.55 -17.74
CA THR A 74 -8.76 10.31 -18.71
C THR A 74 -8.45 11.53 -19.58
N GLN A 75 -9.43 12.40 -19.79
CA GLN A 75 -9.29 13.62 -20.58
C GLN A 75 -9.67 14.87 -19.75
N PRO A 76 -8.92 15.98 -19.87
CA PRO A 76 -9.31 17.24 -19.26
C PRO A 76 -10.69 17.69 -19.75
N GLY A 77 -11.59 18.03 -18.84
CA GLY A 77 -12.92 18.47 -19.21
C GLY A 77 -13.89 18.56 -18.03
N PRO A 78 -15.10 19.09 -18.25
CA PRO A 78 -16.12 19.16 -17.22
C PRO A 78 -16.54 17.76 -16.75
N ILE A 79 -16.59 17.55 -15.43
CA ILE A 79 -16.97 16.26 -14.84
C ILE A 79 -18.49 16.02 -14.82
N GLY A 80 -19.30 17.02 -15.19
CA GLY A 80 -20.76 17.02 -14.97
C GLY A 80 -21.51 15.86 -15.62
N GLU A 81 -21.21 15.55 -16.88
CA GLU A 81 -21.83 14.43 -17.62
C GLU A 81 -21.42 13.08 -17.03
N ILE A 82 -20.13 12.91 -16.73
CA ILE A 82 -19.60 11.72 -16.05
C ILE A 82 -20.30 11.49 -14.71
N MET A 83 -20.52 12.56 -13.93
CA MET A 83 -21.25 12.44 -12.66
C MET A 83 -22.71 12.07 -12.85
N ALA A 84 -23.37 12.59 -13.88
CA ALA A 84 -24.77 12.29 -14.17
C ALA A 84 -24.94 10.83 -14.57
N GLU A 85 -24.09 10.36 -15.47
CA GLU A 85 -24.05 8.98 -15.94
C GLU A 85 -23.75 8.01 -14.79
N LEU A 86 -22.69 8.26 -14.00
CA LEU A 86 -22.35 7.42 -12.85
C LEU A 86 -23.53 7.24 -11.87
N ARG A 87 -24.25 8.33 -11.59
CA ARG A 87 -25.44 8.28 -10.75
C ARG A 87 -26.57 7.51 -11.42
N GLN A 88 -26.82 7.70 -12.72
CA GLN A 88 -27.85 6.96 -13.44
C GLN A 88 -27.56 5.45 -13.43
N THR A 89 -26.31 5.06 -13.67
CA THR A 89 -25.84 3.67 -13.66
C THR A 89 -26.06 3.01 -12.29
N LEU A 90 -25.68 3.68 -11.20
CA LEU A 90 -25.59 3.05 -9.87
C LEU A 90 -26.81 3.26 -8.98
N ASN A 91 -27.54 4.37 -9.12
CA ASN A 91 -28.58 4.73 -8.16
C ASN A 91 -29.78 3.78 -8.17
N SER A 92 -30.00 3.05 -9.26
CA SER A 92 -31.10 2.09 -9.40
C SER A 92 -31.03 0.98 -8.35
N TRP A 93 -29.84 0.64 -7.87
CA TRP A 93 -29.64 -0.44 -6.90
C TRP A 93 -28.81 -0.03 -5.67
N LEU A 94 -27.82 0.87 -5.80
CA LEU A 94 -27.07 1.40 -4.65
C LEU A 94 -27.76 2.59 -3.95
N GLY A 95 -28.85 3.11 -4.52
CA GLY A 95 -29.55 4.29 -4.01
C GLY A 95 -28.79 5.59 -4.25
N LYS A 96 -29.20 6.68 -3.57
CA LYS A 96 -28.61 8.01 -3.78
C LYS A 96 -27.34 8.20 -2.94
N PRO A 97 -26.21 8.60 -3.53
CA PRO A 97 -24.98 8.84 -2.78
C PRO A 97 -25.00 10.20 -2.10
N LYS A 98 -24.20 10.35 -1.02
CA LYS A 98 -23.64 11.65 -0.67
C LYS A 98 -22.42 11.89 -1.56
N TYR A 99 -22.27 13.07 -2.13
CA TYR A 99 -21.06 13.42 -2.89
C TYR A 99 -20.39 14.69 -2.38
N LEU A 100 -19.07 14.73 -2.52
CA LEU A 100 -18.22 15.86 -2.15
C LEU A 100 -17.33 16.21 -3.35
N GLN A 101 -17.18 17.51 -3.61
CA GLN A 101 -16.21 18.04 -4.55
C GLN A 101 -15.10 18.74 -3.78
N ASN A 102 -13.85 18.51 -4.17
CA ASN A 102 -12.70 19.26 -3.68
C ASN A 102 -11.81 19.70 -4.85
N GLU A 103 -10.66 20.30 -4.55
CA GLU A 103 -9.74 20.79 -5.57
C GLU A 103 -9.16 19.68 -6.47
N TYR A 104 -9.13 18.42 -6.01
CA TYR A 104 -8.57 17.27 -6.73
C TYR A 104 -9.63 16.48 -7.52
N GLY A 105 -10.90 16.51 -7.09
CA GLY A 105 -11.99 15.87 -7.81
C GLY A 105 -13.22 15.55 -6.97
N MET A 106 -13.85 14.42 -7.28
CA MET A 106 -15.17 14.04 -6.79
C MET A 106 -15.11 12.78 -5.91
N LYS A 107 -15.92 12.76 -4.85
CA LYS A 107 -16.09 11.58 -3.99
C LYS A 107 -17.57 11.26 -3.86
N PHE A 108 -17.95 10.01 -4.09
CA PHE A 108 -19.28 9.48 -3.89
C PHE A 108 -19.27 8.46 -2.76
N PHE A 109 -20.27 8.53 -1.88
CA PHE A 109 -20.45 7.64 -0.76
C PHE A 109 -21.86 7.04 -0.80
N TYR A 110 -21.94 5.76 -1.14
CA TYR A 110 -23.17 4.97 -1.10
C TYR A 110 -23.18 4.19 0.20
N ARG A 111 -24.05 4.55 1.15
CA ARG A 111 -24.16 3.86 2.44
C ARG A 111 -25.23 2.80 2.36
N TYR A 112 -24.97 1.66 2.98
CA TYR A 112 -25.92 0.57 3.09
C TYR A 112 -25.74 -0.15 4.42
N GLU A 113 -26.77 -0.87 4.82
CA GLU A 113 -26.71 -1.82 5.94
C GLU A 113 -26.36 -3.20 5.35
N ALA A 114 -25.23 -3.74 5.80
CA ALA A 114 -24.81 -5.09 5.46
C ALA A 114 -25.76 -6.13 6.09
N GLU A 115 -25.72 -7.35 5.60
CA GLU A 115 -26.56 -8.45 6.06
C GLU A 115 -26.36 -8.76 7.56
N ASP A 116 -25.15 -8.51 8.08
CA ASP A 116 -24.81 -8.66 9.50
C ASP A 116 -25.21 -7.44 10.37
N GLY A 117 -25.93 -6.46 9.80
CA GLY A 117 -26.39 -5.24 10.49
C GLY A 117 -25.32 -4.15 10.60
N VAL A 118 -24.11 -4.36 10.07
CA VAL A 118 -23.05 -3.34 10.09
C VAL A 118 -23.32 -2.29 9.00
N PHE A 119 -23.26 -1.01 9.35
CA PHE A 119 -23.33 0.07 8.37
C PHE A 119 -22.03 0.22 7.60
N MET A 120 -22.08 -0.08 6.31
CA MET A 120 -20.95 -0.06 5.39
C MET A 120 -21.13 1.04 4.33
N ARG A 121 -20.10 1.24 3.49
CA ARG A 121 -20.18 2.21 2.39
C ARG A 121 -19.37 1.78 1.18
N ILE A 122 -19.85 2.08 -0.02
CA ILE A 122 -19.02 2.08 -1.23
C ILE A 122 -18.53 3.50 -1.46
N LYS A 123 -17.21 3.65 -1.54
CA LYS A 123 -16.55 4.92 -1.86
C LYS A 123 -16.03 4.86 -3.29
N ILE A 124 -16.46 5.81 -4.10
CA ILE A 124 -15.94 6.03 -5.46
C ILE A 124 -15.27 7.41 -5.48
N GLU A 125 -13.98 7.46 -5.80
CA GLU A 125 -13.21 8.69 -5.89
C GLU A 125 -12.78 8.88 -7.34
N ILE A 126 -13.09 10.03 -7.94
CA ILE A 126 -12.68 10.39 -9.30
C ILE A 126 -11.70 11.56 -9.20
N ASN A 127 -10.44 11.32 -9.56
CA ASN A 127 -9.47 12.39 -9.75
C ASN A 127 -9.73 13.10 -11.09
N THR A 128 -9.83 14.44 -11.04
CA THR A 128 -10.18 15.30 -12.18
C THR A 128 -9.07 16.29 -12.54
N ARG A 129 -7.85 16.03 -12.05
CA ARG A 129 -6.69 16.91 -12.24
C ARG A 129 -5.49 16.20 -12.86
N GLU A 130 -5.27 14.95 -12.45
CA GLU A 130 -4.14 14.14 -12.86
C GLU A 130 -4.51 13.32 -14.12
N HIS A 131 -4.63 14.00 -15.27
CA HIS A 131 -5.06 13.42 -16.56
C HIS A 131 -3.93 12.73 -17.35
N PHE A 132 -2.81 12.41 -16.71
CA PHE A 132 -1.65 11.86 -17.41
C PHE A 132 -1.39 10.41 -17.04
N THR A 133 -0.74 9.71 -17.96
CA THR A 133 -0.23 8.35 -17.82
C THR A 133 1.20 8.29 -18.33
N VAL A 134 2.00 7.36 -17.84
CA VAL A 134 3.40 7.18 -18.26
C VAL A 134 3.52 6.10 -19.32
N LEU A 135 2.81 4.99 -19.14
CA LEU A 135 2.84 3.82 -20.03
C LEU A 135 1.58 3.72 -20.90
N GLY A 136 0.61 4.61 -20.70
CA GLY A 136 -0.69 4.54 -21.36
C GLY A 136 -1.73 3.76 -20.54
N LEU A 137 -2.86 3.52 -21.18
CA LEU A 137 -3.97 2.75 -20.63
C LEU A 137 -4.13 1.44 -21.42
N GLN A 138 -4.68 0.43 -20.75
CA GLN A 138 -5.06 -0.85 -21.33
C GLN A 138 -6.47 -1.22 -20.89
N GLU A 139 -7.11 -2.12 -21.63
CA GLU A 139 -8.37 -2.74 -21.22
C GLU A 139 -8.11 -4.14 -20.70
N MET A 140 -8.73 -4.49 -19.57
CA MET A 140 -8.68 -5.83 -19.00
C MET A 140 -10.11 -6.35 -18.82
N ASP A 141 -10.38 -7.55 -19.35
CA ASP A 141 -11.66 -8.21 -19.16
C ASP A 141 -11.87 -8.56 -17.68
N TYR A 142 -12.93 -8.03 -17.09
CA TYR A 142 -13.33 -8.32 -15.72
C TYR A 142 -14.68 -9.00 -15.70
N ARG A 143 -14.77 -10.15 -15.02
CA ARG A 143 -15.99 -10.97 -14.94
C ARG A 143 -16.36 -11.24 -13.49
N VAL A 144 -17.64 -11.08 -13.19
CA VAL A 144 -18.25 -11.49 -11.93
C VAL A 144 -19.26 -12.60 -12.23
N SER A 145 -19.17 -13.68 -11.46
CA SER A 145 -20.08 -14.82 -11.55
C SER A 145 -20.48 -15.21 -10.13
N SER A 146 -21.70 -14.86 -9.73
CA SER A 146 -22.27 -15.20 -8.45
C SER A 146 -23.80 -15.33 -8.58
N PRO A 147 -24.48 -16.06 -7.69
CA PRO A 147 -25.94 -16.15 -7.72
C PRO A 147 -26.67 -14.80 -7.53
N TRP A 148 -26.00 -13.77 -6.98
CA TRP A 148 -26.58 -12.44 -6.81
C TRP A 148 -26.37 -11.53 -8.03
N PHE A 149 -25.27 -11.71 -8.75
CA PHE A 149 -24.90 -10.92 -9.91
C PHE A 149 -23.97 -11.71 -10.84
N GLU A 150 -24.28 -11.68 -12.13
CA GLU A 150 -23.45 -12.18 -13.21
C GLU A 150 -23.29 -11.10 -14.27
N GLY A 151 -22.05 -10.84 -14.68
CA GLY A 151 -21.75 -9.81 -15.68
C GLY A 151 -20.26 -9.70 -15.97
N SER A 152 -19.94 -8.98 -17.04
CA SER A 152 -18.55 -8.69 -17.40
C SER A 152 -18.44 -7.37 -18.15
N ALA A 153 -17.31 -6.69 -17.99
CA ALA A 153 -16.99 -5.48 -18.74
C ALA A 153 -15.48 -5.39 -18.99
N PRO A 154 -15.05 -4.76 -20.10
CA PRO A 154 -13.65 -4.38 -20.28
C PRO A 154 -13.37 -3.16 -19.40
N ILE A 155 -12.48 -3.34 -18.42
CA ILE A 155 -12.08 -2.28 -17.49
C ILE A 155 -10.86 -1.56 -18.04
N THR A 156 -11.01 -0.27 -18.34
CA THR A 156 -9.89 0.60 -18.66
C THR A 156 -9.06 0.87 -17.41
N THR A 157 -7.78 0.53 -17.45
CA THR A 157 -6.84 0.61 -16.31
C THR A 157 -5.43 0.97 -16.80
N PHE A 158 -4.52 1.19 -15.86
CA PHE A 158 -3.11 1.45 -16.12
C PHE A 158 -2.33 0.14 -16.28
N PHE A 159 -1.13 0.22 -16.87
CA PHE A 159 -0.17 -0.88 -16.84
C PHE A 159 0.29 -1.20 -15.41
N LEU A 160 0.61 -2.46 -15.15
CA LEU A 160 0.95 -2.93 -13.80
C LEU A 160 2.16 -2.17 -13.24
N GLU A 161 3.20 -1.98 -14.05
CA GLU A 161 4.40 -1.23 -13.70
C GLU A 161 4.08 0.19 -13.21
N GLU A 162 3.10 0.84 -13.85
CA GLU A 162 2.68 2.19 -13.49
C GLU A 162 1.90 2.20 -12.17
N LEU A 163 0.98 1.25 -11.97
CA LEU A 163 0.28 1.08 -10.70
C LEU A 163 1.26 0.82 -9.55
N ILE A 164 2.27 -0.04 -9.74
CA ILE A 164 3.29 -0.29 -8.73
C ILE A 164 4.20 0.93 -8.52
N GLY A 165 4.54 1.68 -9.57
CA GLY A 165 5.27 2.95 -9.45
C GLY A 165 4.54 3.95 -8.55
N THR A 166 3.22 4.10 -8.73
CA THR A 166 2.42 4.97 -7.83
C THR A 166 2.32 4.42 -6.40
N LYS A 167 2.34 3.10 -6.21
CA LYS A 167 2.40 2.47 -4.88
C LYS A 167 3.73 2.69 -4.20
N LEU A 168 4.84 2.62 -4.93
CA LEU A 168 6.17 2.95 -4.41
C LEU A 168 6.23 4.42 -3.99
N LYS A 169 5.61 5.33 -4.75
CA LYS A 169 5.48 6.75 -4.37
C LYS A 169 4.66 6.92 -3.09
N ALA A 170 3.50 6.25 -3.01
CA ALA A 170 2.68 6.26 -1.82
C ALA A 170 3.43 5.69 -0.60
N LEU A 171 4.21 4.62 -0.80
CA LEU A 171 5.09 4.04 0.22
C LEU A 171 6.15 5.04 0.65
N TYR A 172 6.73 5.84 -0.24
CA TYR A 172 7.70 6.90 0.12
C TYR A 172 7.05 8.03 0.93
N GLN A 173 5.89 8.54 0.49
CA GLN A 173 5.23 9.71 1.09
C GLN A 173 4.49 9.40 2.39
N ARG A 174 3.88 8.22 2.51
CA ARG A 174 2.97 7.88 3.61
C ARG A 174 3.54 6.81 4.52
N LYS A 175 2.87 6.64 5.65
CA LYS A 175 3.20 5.62 6.65
C LYS A 175 2.06 4.62 6.78
N LYS A 176 1.95 3.72 5.81
CA LYS A 176 0.88 2.71 5.69
C LYS A 176 1.46 1.36 5.24
N GLY A 177 1.28 0.32 6.05
CA GLY A 177 1.75 -1.04 5.78
C GLY A 177 1.18 -1.65 4.51
N ARG A 178 -0.01 -1.22 4.07
CA ARG A 178 -0.59 -1.67 2.79
C ARG A 178 0.23 -1.26 1.57
N ASP A 179 0.88 -0.11 1.60
CA ASP A 179 1.69 0.35 0.47
C ASP A 179 2.99 -0.49 0.40
N LEU A 180 3.57 -0.86 1.55
CA LEU A 180 4.69 -1.79 1.64
C LEU A 180 4.29 -3.19 1.16
N PHE A 181 3.15 -3.68 1.63
CA PHE A 181 2.61 -4.97 1.24
C PHE A 181 2.37 -5.05 -0.27
N ASP A 182 1.70 -4.06 -0.87
CA ASP A 182 1.42 -4.05 -2.30
C ASP A 182 2.71 -4.14 -3.11
N VAL A 183 3.70 -3.28 -2.82
CA VAL A 183 4.97 -3.31 -3.56
C VAL A 183 5.67 -4.65 -3.40
N ASP A 184 5.86 -5.14 -2.17
CA ASP A 184 6.55 -6.41 -1.91
C ASP A 184 5.82 -7.62 -2.53
N TYR A 185 4.49 -7.65 -2.43
CA TYR A 185 3.67 -8.72 -2.98
C TYR A 185 3.86 -8.82 -4.49
N PHE A 186 3.72 -7.70 -5.22
CA PHE A 186 3.83 -7.70 -6.68
C PHE A 186 5.26 -7.98 -7.16
N LEU A 187 6.28 -7.54 -6.44
CA LEU A 187 7.67 -7.92 -6.74
C LEU A 187 7.89 -9.44 -6.64
N LYS A 188 7.19 -10.12 -5.73
CA LYS A 188 7.30 -11.58 -5.53
C LYS A 188 6.43 -12.37 -6.49
N SER A 189 5.20 -11.94 -6.72
CA SER A 189 4.23 -12.67 -7.55
C SER A 189 4.41 -12.44 -9.05
N HIS A 190 5.06 -11.35 -9.46
CA HIS A 190 5.27 -11.00 -10.86
C HIS A 190 6.77 -10.91 -11.20
N PRO A 191 7.47 -12.05 -11.38
CA PRO A 191 8.92 -12.06 -11.65
C PRO A 191 9.32 -11.41 -12.98
N LYS A 192 8.36 -11.15 -13.87
CA LYS A 192 8.55 -10.46 -15.14
C LYS A 192 8.28 -8.95 -15.07
N LEU A 193 7.90 -8.41 -13.91
CA LEU A 193 7.63 -6.99 -13.73
C LEU A 193 8.86 -6.17 -14.11
N ASP A 194 8.71 -5.22 -15.04
CA ASP A 194 9.83 -4.38 -15.45
C ASP A 194 10.11 -3.31 -14.40
N LEU A 195 11.09 -3.59 -13.54
CA LEU A 195 11.45 -2.69 -12.44
C LEU A 195 11.97 -1.34 -12.94
N LYS A 196 12.60 -1.26 -14.12
CA LYS A 196 13.03 0.03 -14.67
C LYS A 196 11.82 0.88 -15.01
N GLN A 197 10.78 0.29 -15.61
CA GLN A 197 9.53 0.99 -15.87
C GLN A 197 8.82 1.40 -14.58
N VAL A 198 8.83 0.55 -13.54
CA VAL A 198 8.31 0.92 -12.21
C VAL A 198 9.01 2.17 -11.66
N ILE A 199 10.36 2.23 -11.74
CA ILE A 199 11.13 3.40 -11.28
C ILE A 199 10.84 4.63 -12.15
N ASN A 200 10.74 4.48 -13.47
CA ASN A 200 10.39 5.57 -14.37
C ASN A 200 9.01 6.15 -14.04
N CYS A 201 8.02 5.28 -13.79
CA CYS A 201 6.68 5.70 -13.39
C CYS A 201 6.70 6.41 -12.04
N PHE A 202 7.38 5.85 -11.03
CA PHE A 202 7.57 6.52 -9.74
C PHE A 202 8.14 7.93 -9.93
N SER A 203 9.19 8.06 -10.75
CA SER A 203 9.92 9.32 -10.96
C SER A 203 9.03 10.36 -11.62
N ALA A 204 8.34 10.01 -12.70
CA ALA A 204 7.41 10.90 -13.39
C ALA A 204 6.28 11.40 -12.46
N TYR A 205 5.69 10.52 -11.66
CA TYR A 205 4.65 10.91 -10.70
C TYR A 205 5.18 11.72 -9.52
N ALA A 206 6.45 11.52 -9.12
CA ALA A 206 7.10 12.29 -8.08
C ALA A 206 7.43 13.71 -8.56
N GLU A 207 8.02 13.84 -9.74
CA GLU A 207 8.32 15.10 -10.40
C GLU A 207 7.07 15.94 -10.63
N HIS A 208 5.99 15.32 -11.12
CA HIS A 208 4.70 16.00 -11.30
C HIS A 208 4.13 16.56 -9.98
N GLN A 209 4.49 15.98 -8.83
CA GLN A 209 4.08 16.46 -7.50
C GLN A 209 5.14 17.33 -6.82
N GLY A 210 6.22 17.69 -7.51
CA GLY A 210 7.33 18.47 -6.96
C GLY A 210 8.09 17.76 -5.84
N ILE A 211 8.05 16.43 -5.82
CA ILE A 211 8.72 15.61 -4.81
C ILE A 211 10.15 15.38 -5.25
N MET A 212 11.09 15.96 -4.51
CA MET A 212 12.51 15.64 -4.67
C MET A 212 12.82 14.32 -3.94
N PHE A 213 13.62 13.47 -4.59
CA PHE A 213 14.11 12.23 -4.03
C PHE A 213 15.49 11.90 -4.58
N SER A 214 16.23 11.10 -3.82
CA SER A 214 17.48 10.46 -4.18
C SER A 214 17.48 9.03 -3.64
N ARG A 215 18.39 8.18 -4.13
CA ARG A 215 18.57 6.84 -3.56
C ARG A 215 18.78 6.89 -2.04
N ALA A 216 19.66 7.77 -1.56
CA ALA A 216 19.93 7.94 -0.14
C ALA A 216 18.68 8.35 0.66
N GLU A 217 17.85 9.26 0.15
CA GLU A 217 16.62 9.68 0.83
C GLU A 217 15.57 8.56 0.88
N LEU A 218 15.45 7.78 -0.20
CA LEU A 218 14.56 6.62 -0.25
C LEU A 218 14.99 5.54 0.76
N GLU A 219 16.28 5.18 0.77
CA GLU A 219 16.82 4.20 1.72
C GLU A 219 16.63 4.67 3.17
N LYS A 220 16.97 5.92 3.45
CA LYS A 220 16.76 6.56 4.76
C LYS A 220 15.29 6.50 5.17
N ASN A 221 14.38 6.84 4.28
CA ASN A 221 12.92 6.80 4.50
C ASN A 221 12.43 5.39 4.86
N LEU A 222 12.84 4.38 4.09
CA LEU A 222 12.48 2.98 4.32
C LEU A 222 13.08 2.45 5.62
N ILE A 223 14.35 2.76 5.91
CA ILE A 223 15.00 2.39 7.18
C ILE A 223 14.21 2.99 8.34
N MET A 224 13.94 4.29 8.35
CA MET A 224 13.17 4.92 9.44
C MET A 224 11.79 4.28 9.63
N LYS A 225 11.10 3.90 8.55
CA LYS A 225 9.80 3.22 8.63
C LYS A 225 9.92 1.81 9.19
N SER A 226 10.96 1.08 8.80
CA SER A 226 11.24 -0.26 9.34
C SER A 226 11.57 -0.25 10.83
N LEU A 227 12.01 0.89 11.38
CA LEU A 227 12.31 1.04 12.79
C LEU A 227 11.07 1.39 13.65
N ASP A 228 9.91 1.64 13.04
CA ASP A 228 8.67 1.89 13.77
C ASP A 228 7.81 0.62 13.94
N PRO A 229 7.62 0.12 15.18
CA PRO A 229 6.74 -1.01 15.48
C PRO A 229 5.30 -0.86 14.97
N SER A 230 4.78 0.37 14.86
CA SER A 230 3.40 0.63 14.43
C SER A 230 3.15 0.19 12.97
N TYR A 231 4.20 0.16 12.14
CA TYR A 231 4.12 -0.21 10.73
C TYR A 231 3.88 -1.71 10.50
N TYR A 232 4.18 -2.53 11.51
CA TYR A 232 4.12 -3.99 11.41
C TYR A 232 2.71 -4.56 11.62
N ASN A 233 1.82 -3.79 12.24
CA ASN A 233 0.52 -4.28 12.68
C ASN A 233 -0.67 -3.69 11.91
N ASP A 234 -0.48 -2.60 11.19
CA ASP A 234 -1.60 -1.88 10.56
C ASP A 234 -2.22 -2.63 9.37
N ILE A 235 -1.45 -3.48 8.68
CA ILE A 235 -1.90 -4.24 7.52
C ILE A 235 -2.63 -5.54 7.89
N LYS A 236 -2.38 -6.09 9.09
CA LYS A 236 -2.88 -7.42 9.50
C LYS A 236 -4.40 -7.59 9.35
N PRO A 237 -5.25 -6.61 9.73
CA PRO A 237 -6.71 -6.75 9.58
C PRO A 237 -7.19 -6.78 8.12
N LEU A 238 -6.33 -6.38 7.17
CA LEU A 238 -6.67 -6.35 5.75
C LEU A 238 -6.18 -7.59 5.01
N LEU A 239 -5.27 -8.39 5.57
CA LEU A 239 -4.71 -9.53 4.83
C LEU A 239 -5.72 -10.68 4.75
N ALA A 240 -5.78 -11.33 3.59
CA ALA A 240 -6.42 -12.64 3.47
C ALA A 240 -5.71 -13.65 4.39
N SER A 241 -6.42 -14.70 4.81
CA SER A 241 -5.90 -15.69 5.76
C SER A 241 -4.54 -16.27 5.34
N GLU A 242 -4.35 -16.55 4.05
CA GLU A 242 -3.09 -17.11 3.55
C GLU A 242 -1.97 -16.07 3.46
N ALA A 243 -2.27 -14.87 2.93
CA ALA A 243 -1.33 -13.77 2.91
C ALA A 243 -0.87 -13.37 4.32
N SER A 244 -1.78 -13.43 5.30
CA SER A 244 -1.49 -13.11 6.70
C SER A 244 -0.49 -14.07 7.34
N LYS A 245 -0.44 -15.34 6.94
CA LYS A 245 0.53 -16.32 7.47
C LYS A 245 1.93 -16.08 6.91
N ASN A 246 2.00 -15.66 5.65
CA ASN A 246 3.25 -15.62 4.89
C ASN A 246 3.91 -14.23 4.90
N TYR A 247 3.16 -13.18 5.22
CA TYR A 247 3.68 -11.82 5.19
C TYR A 247 4.52 -11.46 6.43
N ASN A 248 5.71 -10.91 6.18
CA ASN A 248 6.57 -10.34 7.20
C ASN A 248 7.07 -8.96 6.75
N ALA A 249 6.61 -7.90 7.43
CA ALA A 249 6.93 -6.54 7.04
C ALA A 249 8.42 -6.19 7.13
N SER A 250 9.18 -6.81 8.05
CA SER A 250 10.65 -6.60 8.10
C SER A 250 11.29 -7.13 6.82
N LYS A 251 10.96 -8.37 6.44
CA LYS A 251 11.45 -8.98 5.21
C LYS A 251 11.01 -8.20 3.97
N ALA A 252 9.81 -7.61 3.98
CA ALA A 252 9.33 -6.76 2.90
C ALA A 252 10.17 -5.48 2.77
N PHE A 253 10.52 -4.83 3.88
CA PHE A 253 11.44 -3.67 3.84
C PHE A 253 12.80 -4.06 3.29
N ASP A 254 13.37 -5.17 3.77
CA ASP A 254 14.68 -5.64 3.32
C ASP A 254 14.65 -5.99 1.82
N HIS A 255 13.60 -6.66 1.36
CA HIS A 255 13.41 -7.00 -0.06
C HIS A 255 13.33 -5.75 -0.95
N ILE A 256 12.59 -4.71 -0.55
CA ILE A 256 12.53 -3.45 -1.32
C ILE A 256 13.87 -2.72 -1.28
N LEU A 257 14.53 -2.64 -0.13
CA LEU A 257 15.86 -2.03 -0.01
C LEU A 257 16.87 -2.71 -0.94
N GLU A 258 16.82 -4.03 -1.09
CA GLU A 258 17.74 -4.80 -1.93
C GLU A 258 17.39 -4.73 -3.43
N LYS A 259 16.11 -4.78 -3.79
CA LYS A 259 15.68 -4.89 -5.20
C LYS A 259 15.37 -3.56 -5.87
N ILE A 260 14.86 -2.60 -5.12
CA ILE A 260 14.35 -1.33 -5.65
C ILE A 260 15.35 -0.21 -5.50
N CYS A 261 15.90 0.01 -4.30
CA CYS A 261 16.78 1.15 -4.05
C CYS A 261 18.02 1.20 -4.97
N PRO A 262 18.69 0.09 -5.32
CA PRO A 262 19.83 0.13 -6.23
C PRO A 262 19.50 0.57 -7.66
N LEU A 263 18.22 0.59 -8.04
CA LEU A 263 17.78 1.05 -9.35
C LEU A 263 17.66 2.58 -9.44
N PHE A 264 17.74 3.28 -8.30
CA PHE A 264 17.76 4.74 -8.25
C PHE A 264 19.19 5.27 -8.41
N SER A 265 19.33 6.42 -9.08
CA SER A 265 20.62 7.09 -9.23
C SER A 265 21.13 7.70 -7.93
N GLY A 266 22.46 7.88 -7.87
CA GLY A 266 23.17 8.42 -6.72
C GLY A 266 23.66 7.35 -5.75
N ASP A 267 24.38 7.81 -4.72
CA ASP A 267 24.98 6.94 -3.72
C ASP A 267 23.94 6.40 -2.71
N PRO A 268 24.11 5.17 -2.18
CA PRO A 268 23.30 4.69 -1.07
C PRO A 268 23.50 5.56 0.17
N TRP A 269 22.53 5.58 1.09
CA TRP A 269 22.59 6.39 2.31
C TRP A 269 23.86 6.09 3.15
N ASN A 270 24.28 4.83 3.16
CA ASN A 270 25.41 4.33 3.93
C ASN A 270 26.74 4.29 3.14
N HIS A 271 26.87 4.93 1.97
CA HIS A 271 28.09 4.86 1.12
C HIS A 271 29.40 5.19 1.85
N ASN A 272 29.35 6.02 2.89
CA ASN A 272 30.51 6.39 3.71
C ASN A 272 30.69 5.51 4.97
N LEU A 273 29.91 4.45 5.12
CA LEU A 273 30.00 3.50 6.24
C LEU A 273 30.62 2.19 5.74
N GLY A 274 31.63 1.69 6.45
CA GLY A 274 32.22 0.38 6.16
C GLY A 274 31.21 -0.76 6.36
N PRO A 275 31.45 -1.95 5.76
CA PRO A 275 30.56 -3.11 5.89
C PRO A 275 30.36 -3.55 7.34
N ASP A 276 31.40 -3.44 8.18
CA ASP A 276 31.35 -3.78 9.61
C ASP A 276 30.97 -2.58 10.51
N CYS A 277 30.28 -1.59 9.97
CA CYS A 277 29.91 -0.39 10.72
C CYS A 277 28.99 -0.74 11.92
N PRO A 278 29.32 -0.28 13.15
CA PRO A 278 28.46 -0.48 14.31
C PRO A 278 27.03 0.06 14.14
N LEU A 279 26.85 1.15 13.37
CA LEU A 279 25.53 1.72 13.12
C LEU A 279 24.65 0.81 12.25
N THR A 280 25.22 0.19 11.21
CA THR A 280 24.50 -0.79 10.37
C THR A 280 23.98 -1.95 11.21
N HIS A 281 24.87 -2.54 12.00
CA HIS A 281 24.53 -3.62 12.93
C HIS A 281 23.50 -3.19 13.99
N PHE A 282 23.57 -1.93 14.46
CA PHE A 282 22.61 -1.39 15.41
C PHE A 282 21.20 -1.33 14.78
N ILE A 283 21.08 -0.84 13.55
CA ILE A 283 19.81 -0.75 12.83
C ILE A 283 19.18 -2.15 12.68
N GLU A 284 19.94 -3.14 12.22
CA GLU A 284 19.46 -4.52 12.06
C GLU A 284 19.04 -5.15 13.39
N THR A 285 19.89 -5.02 14.41
CA THR A 285 19.59 -5.54 15.75
C THR A 285 18.36 -4.84 16.34
N PHE A 286 18.19 -3.54 16.08
CA PHE A 286 17.07 -2.76 16.58
C PHE A 286 15.75 -3.09 15.86
N LYS A 287 15.78 -3.37 14.55
CA LYS A 287 14.63 -3.96 13.82
C LYS A 287 14.17 -5.25 14.49
N GLN A 288 15.09 -6.18 14.71
CA GLN A 288 14.80 -7.46 15.37
C GLN A 288 14.22 -7.24 16.77
N PHE A 289 14.85 -6.38 17.57
CA PHE A 289 14.38 -6.04 18.91
C PHE A 289 12.94 -5.50 18.94
N ASN A 290 12.53 -4.72 17.92
CA ASN A 290 11.18 -4.17 17.81
C ASN A 290 10.12 -5.20 17.38
N THR A 291 10.53 -6.24 16.64
CA THR A 291 9.62 -7.32 16.20
C THR A 291 9.38 -8.40 17.26
N VAL A 292 10.31 -8.57 18.21
CA VAL A 292 10.24 -9.59 19.25
C VAL A 292 9.36 -9.13 20.41
N SER A 293 8.51 -10.00 20.94
CA SER A 293 7.68 -9.72 22.12
C SER A 293 8.53 -9.28 23.32
N SER A 294 8.02 -8.36 24.13
CA SER A 294 8.71 -7.89 25.36
C SER A 294 9.03 -9.02 26.34
N LEU A 295 8.23 -10.09 26.31
CA LEU A 295 8.35 -11.26 27.19
C LEU A 295 9.23 -12.37 26.61
N SER A 296 9.79 -12.20 25.41
CA SER A 296 10.61 -13.23 24.77
C SER A 296 12.00 -13.31 25.39
N LYS A 297 12.49 -14.53 25.66
CA LYS A 297 13.87 -14.79 26.09
C LYS A 297 14.91 -14.31 25.08
N SER A 298 14.56 -14.17 23.79
CA SER A 298 15.46 -13.64 22.77
C SER A 298 15.68 -12.12 22.85
N ARG A 299 14.89 -11.40 23.66
CA ARG A 299 14.96 -9.93 23.74
C ARG A 299 16.17 -9.43 24.54
N GLU A 300 16.58 -10.16 25.57
CA GLU A 300 17.71 -9.78 26.43
C GLU A 300 19.06 -9.83 25.69
N PRO A 301 19.39 -10.89 24.92
CA PRO A 301 20.59 -10.88 24.06
C PRO A 301 20.62 -9.73 23.06
N LEU A 302 19.48 -9.39 22.45
CA LEU A 302 19.37 -8.27 21.53
C LEU A 302 19.59 -6.93 22.24
N ALA A 303 19.05 -6.76 23.46
CA ALA A 303 19.29 -5.57 24.26
C ALA A 303 20.77 -5.40 24.60
N GLN A 304 21.44 -6.49 24.99
CA GLN A 304 22.87 -6.46 25.32
C GLN A 304 23.72 -6.08 24.10
N LYS A 305 23.45 -6.68 22.94
CA LYS A 305 24.11 -6.32 21.67
C LYS A 305 23.88 -4.86 21.30
N LEU A 306 22.66 -4.33 21.50
CA LEU A 306 22.37 -2.91 21.26
C LEU A 306 23.15 -1.98 22.18
N LYS A 307 23.42 -2.38 23.44
CA LYS A 307 24.26 -1.60 24.36
C LYS A 307 25.71 -1.51 23.85
N GLU A 308 26.29 -2.64 23.47
CA GLU A 308 27.67 -2.72 22.95
C GLU A 308 27.85 -1.87 21.69
N LEU A 309 26.93 -2.01 20.73
CA LEU A 309 26.93 -1.21 19.51
C LEU A 309 26.74 0.27 19.81
N SER A 310 25.88 0.62 20.77
CA SER A 310 25.65 2.03 21.15
C SER A 310 26.89 2.68 21.76
N ALA A 311 27.65 1.95 22.59
CA ALA A 311 28.90 2.45 23.15
C ALA A 311 29.92 2.77 22.05
N ALA A 312 30.05 1.91 21.04
CA ALA A 312 30.93 2.15 19.89
C ALA A 312 30.46 3.35 19.04
N ILE A 313 29.15 3.50 18.82
CA ILE A 313 28.59 4.62 18.02
C ILE A 313 28.83 5.97 18.69
N ILE A 314 28.67 6.08 20.01
CA ILE A 314 28.82 7.36 20.73
C ILE A 314 30.27 7.85 20.75
N GLN A 315 31.24 6.95 20.63
CA GLN A 315 32.66 7.31 20.53
C GLN A 315 33.07 7.87 19.16
N SER A 316 32.18 7.86 18.16
CA SER A 316 32.46 8.36 16.82
C SER A 316 31.48 9.45 16.42
N ASP A 317 31.98 10.69 16.25
CA ASP A 317 31.19 11.82 15.79
C ASP A 317 30.53 11.57 14.42
N ILE A 318 31.22 10.83 13.54
CA ILE A 318 30.69 10.44 12.24
C ILE A 318 29.47 9.54 12.40
N LEU A 319 29.58 8.49 13.24
CA LEU A 319 28.50 7.52 13.43
C LEU A 319 27.32 8.11 14.17
N ILE A 320 27.54 8.91 15.22
CA ILE A 320 26.44 9.55 15.93
C ILE A 320 25.72 10.59 15.06
N ASN A 321 26.44 11.31 14.19
CA ASN A 321 25.81 12.23 13.24
C ASN A 321 25.01 11.47 12.18
N LYS A 322 25.48 10.31 11.70
CA LYS A 322 24.65 9.44 10.85
C LYS A 322 23.44 8.86 11.57
N ALA A 323 23.56 8.49 12.84
CA ALA A 323 22.41 8.05 13.63
C ALA A 323 21.35 9.17 13.78
N LYS A 324 21.77 10.44 13.93
CA LYS A 324 20.86 11.60 13.97
C LYS A 324 20.05 11.74 12.69
N GLU A 325 20.62 11.47 11.52
CA GLU A 325 19.88 11.53 10.27
C GLU A 325 18.65 10.61 10.31
N LEU A 326 18.77 9.42 10.92
CA LEU A 326 17.68 8.46 11.11
C LEU A 326 16.82 8.69 12.37
N ASN A 327 17.03 9.79 13.09
CA ASN A 327 16.42 10.06 14.40
C ASN A 327 16.71 8.99 15.47
N LEU A 328 17.89 8.34 15.40
CA LEU A 328 18.29 7.28 16.32
C LEU A 328 19.21 7.75 17.44
N ASP A 329 19.70 8.98 17.41
CA ASP A 329 20.68 9.51 18.37
C ASP A 329 20.22 9.38 19.83
N LYS A 330 18.96 9.71 20.13
CA LYS A 330 18.39 9.54 21.46
C LYS A 330 18.30 8.06 21.87
N LYS A 331 17.97 7.20 20.91
CA LYS A 331 17.82 5.75 21.15
C LYS A 331 19.18 5.10 21.41
N VAL A 332 20.18 5.41 20.59
CA VAL A 332 21.58 5.01 20.78
C VAL A 332 22.07 5.46 22.16
N LYS A 333 21.90 6.74 22.52
CA LYS A 333 22.26 7.25 23.85
C LYS A 333 21.56 6.50 24.99
N SER A 334 20.27 6.19 24.85
CA SER A 334 19.51 5.48 25.88
C SER A 334 20.02 4.06 26.14
N PHE A 335 20.42 3.33 25.10
CA PHE A 335 21.01 2.00 25.27
C PHE A 335 22.40 2.09 25.91
N ALA A 336 23.23 3.06 25.52
CA ALA A 336 24.54 3.25 26.15
C ALA A 336 24.46 3.63 27.63
N SER A 337 23.49 4.47 28.04
CA SER A 337 23.36 4.93 29.44
C SER A 337 22.85 3.88 30.42
N THR A 338 22.33 2.73 29.95
CA THR A 338 21.91 1.63 30.84
C THR A 338 23.07 0.83 31.44
N SER A 339 24.32 1.29 31.25
CA SER A 339 25.54 0.67 31.79
C SER A 339 25.89 1.09 33.23
N THR A 340 25.19 2.06 33.83
CA THR A 340 25.56 2.63 35.14
C THR A 340 24.64 2.28 36.32
N GLN A 341 23.64 1.41 36.17
CA GLN A 341 22.70 1.06 37.26
C GLN A 341 22.72 -0.40 37.75
N SER A 342 23.65 -1.24 37.31
CA SER A 342 23.80 -2.61 37.82
C SER A 342 25.10 -2.82 38.60
N GLY A 343 25.37 -1.91 39.53
CA GLY A 343 26.56 -1.97 40.39
C GLY A 343 26.46 -1.04 41.59
N ILE A 344 25.48 -1.27 42.47
CA ILE A 344 25.53 -0.94 43.90
C ILE A 344 24.90 -2.10 44.66
#